data_AF-A0AA36IS47-F1
#
_entry.id   AF-A0AA36IS47-F1
#
_cell.length_a   1.000
_cell.length_b   1.000
_cell.length_c   1.000
_cell.angle_alpha   90.00
_cell.angle_beta   90.00
_cell.angle_gamma   90.00
#
_symmetry.space_group_name_H-M   'P 1'
#
loop_
_entity.id
_entity.type
_entity.pdbx_description
1 polymer ?
#
loop_
_entity_poly.entity_id
_entity_poly.type
_entity_poly.pdbx_seq_one_letter_code
_entity_poly.pdbx_strand_id
1 'polypeptide(L)'
;MGEDGAGAALSGPEDQEEPQIELLPDFCPIVFNPANQIIHPARYWAMFRNWKGQPLTKEEEPPEWLYRDMDETAGQVLEVLDEELQALKEAFFQATGCQGCSHVIPLAARLLEQYGDQIADKSTMAKMVGTNKAYSMARTPVLRSNQGVMPHPTHRVVTDDIGWGLCVLVSISERLEAMGMRTNTTMMRMLIEWHQKLMGKECTSTTAGSVVGTARSWCF
;
A
#
# COMPACT_ATOMS: atom_id res chain seq x y z
N MET A 1 21.70 -65.09 10.25
CA MET A 1 22.44 -64.19 9.34
C MET A 1 21.35 -63.40 8.63
N GLY A 2 20.83 -62.30 9.16
CA GLY A 2 21.55 -61.17 9.74
C GLY A 2 21.80 -60.18 8.63
N GLU A 3 20.94 -59.16 8.52
CA GLU A 3 21.28 -57.81 8.10
C GLU A 3 20.07 -56.89 8.34
N ASP A 4 20.20 -56.14 9.43
CA ASP A 4 19.38 -55.01 9.81
C ASP A 4 19.59 -53.86 8.82
N GLY A 5 18.52 -53.46 8.14
CA GLY A 5 18.46 -52.23 7.36
C GLY A 5 17.42 -51.30 7.97
N ALA A 6 17.78 -50.63 9.06
CA ALA A 6 16.99 -49.55 9.64
C ALA A 6 16.87 -48.41 8.61
N GLY A 7 15.77 -48.40 7.86
CA GLY A 7 15.37 -47.26 7.06
C GLY A 7 14.94 -46.14 8.01
N ALA A 8 15.83 -45.17 8.21
CA ALA A 8 15.53 -43.96 8.95
C ALA A 8 14.27 -43.31 8.36
N ALA A 9 13.22 -43.21 9.18
CA ALA A 9 12.09 -42.35 8.88
C ALA A 9 12.64 -40.94 8.69
N LEU A 10 12.50 -40.40 7.49
CA LEU A 10 12.67 -38.98 7.25
C LEU A 10 11.54 -38.28 7.99
N SER A 11 11.80 -37.85 9.22
CA SER A 11 10.95 -36.91 9.94
C SER A 11 10.91 -35.63 9.11
N GLY A 12 9.83 -35.45 8.34
CA GLY A 12 9.51 -34.17 7.71
C GLY A 12 9.31 -33.09 8.78
N PRO A 13 9.34 -31.80 8.43
CA PRO A 13 9.12 -30.73 9.39
C PRO A 13 7.67 -30.83 9.91
N GLU A 14 7.51 -31.27 11.16
CA GLU A 14 6.23 -31.57 11.81
C GLU A 14 5.49 -30.36 12.39
N ASP A 15 5.97 -29.12 12.19
CA ASP A 15 5.35 -27.92 12.79
C ASP A 15 5.11 -26.82 11.75
N GLN A 16 4.23 -27.04 10.78
CA GLN A 16 3.55 -25.92 10.11
C GLN A 16 2.19 -25.77 10.78
N GLU A 17 2.08 -24.83 11.72
CA GLU A 17 0.77 -24.45 12.28
C GLU A 17 -0.21 -24.17 11.15
N GLU A 18 -1.37 -24.83 11.19
CA GLU A 18 -2.43 -24.56 10.22
C GLU A 18 -2.89 -23.11 10.34
N PRO A 19 -3.20 -22.44 9.22
CA PRO A 19 -3.68 -21.06 9.25
C PRO A 19 -4.99 -20.99 10.04
N GLN A 20 -5.01 -20.16 11.08
CA GLN A 20 -6.23 -19.90 11.84
C GLN A 20 -7.17 -19.04 11.00
N ILE A 21 -8.39 -19.52 10.80
CA ILE A 21 -9.43 -18.82 10.05
C ILE A 21 -10.39 -18.18 11.05
N GLU A 22 -10.48 -16.85 11.00
CA GLU A 22 -11.40 -16.08 11.83
C GLU A 22 -12.43 -15.35 10.96
N LEU A 23 -13.67 -15.26 11.46
CA LEU A 23 -14.74 -14.52 10.78
C LEU A 23 -14.65 -13.04 11.17
N LEU A 24 -14.55 -12.17 10.16
CA LEU A 24 -14.63 -10.73 10.36
C LEU A 24 -16.09 -10.29 10.59
N PRO A 25 -16.33 -9.26 11.44
CA PRO A 25 -17.68 -8.82 11.78
C PRO A 25 -18.43 -8.19 10.59
N ASP A 26 -17.70 -7.53 9.69
CA ASP A 26 -18.18 -6.93 8.45
C ASP A 26 -17.01 -6.71 7.47
N PHE A 27 -17.23 -6.01 6.36
CA PHE A 27 -16.24 -5.82 5.30
C PHE A 27 -15.25 -4.66 5.58
N CYS A 28 -15.44 -3.86 6.64
CA CYS A 28 -14.59 -2.71 6.95
C CYS A 28 -13.11 -3.04 7.16
N PRO A 29 -12.72 -4.14 7.85
CA PRO A 29 -11.31 -4.51 8.01
C PRO A 29 -10.59 -4.78 6.70
N ILE A 30 -11.33 -5.14 5.64
CA ILE A 30 -10.80 -5.34 4.30
C ILE A 30 -10.65 -4.02 3.56
N VAL A 31 -11.69 -3.17 3.57
CA VAL A 31 -11.70 -1.87 2.88
C VAL A 31 -10.67 -0.91 3.46
N PHE A 32 -10.61 -0.80 4.79
CA PHE A 32 -9.69 0.11 5.49
C PHE A 32 -8.39 -0.59 5.91
N ASN A 33 -7.99 -1.66 5.22
CA ASN A 33 -6.70 -2.29 5.48
C ASN A 33 -5.56 -1.33 5.06
N PRO A 34 -4.72 -0.84 5.99
CA PRO A 34 -3.66 0.11 5.62
C PRO A 34 -2.56 -0.55 4.77
N ALA A 35 -2.09 -1.75 5.13
CA ALA A 35 -0.95 -2.36 4.44
C ALA A 35 -1.20 -2.65 2.95
N ASN A 36 -2.46 -2.76 2.53
CA ASN A 36 -2.82 -3.14 1.17
C ASN A 36 -2.73 -1.99 0.15
N GLN A 37 -2.99 -0.75 0.54
CA GLN A 37 -3.30 0.32 -0.43
C GLN A 37 -2.50 1.61 -0.30
N ILE A 38 -1.73 1.81 0.80
CA ILE A 38 -0.96 3.05 1.00
C ILE A 38 0.56 2.89 0.83
N ILE A 39 1.11 1.68 1.02
CA ILE A 39 2.57 1.46 0.95
C ILE A 39 3.10 1.65 -0.47
N HIS A 40 2.49 1.02 -1.48
CA HIS A 40 2.98 1.12 -2.85
C HIS A 40 2.86 2.54 -3.41
N PRO A 41 1.71 3.25 -3.28
CA PRO A 41 1.61 4.61 -3.79
C PRO A 41 2.65 5.55 -3.18
N ALA A 42 2.87 5.49 -1.86
CA ALA A 42 3.87 6.32 -1.18
C ALA A 42 5.29 6.05 -1.69
N ARG A 43 5.70 4.77 -1.72
CA ARG A 43 7.05 4.38 -2.13
C ARG A 43 7.31 4.66 -3.60
N TYR A 44 6.37 4.30 -4.46
CA TYR A 44 6.52 4.45 -5.90
C TYR A 44 6.54 5.92 -6.31
N TRP A 45 5.66 6.74 -5.71
CA TRP A 45 5.74 8.19 -5.85
C TRP A 45 7.10 8.73 -5.39
N ALA A 46 7.59 8.32 -4.21
CA ALA A 46 8.86 8.83 -3.71
C ALA A 46 10.03 8.55 -4.67
N MET A 47 10.09 7.34 -5.25
CA MET A 47 11.12 6.96 -6.23
C MET A 47 11.08 7.81 -7.51
N PHE A 48 9.87 8.13 -8.00
CA PHE A 48 9.71 8.68 -9.35
C PHE A 48 9.11 10.09 -9.40
N ARG A 49 8.86 10.76 -8.27
CA ARG A 49 8.22 12.09 -8.20
C ARG A 49 8.87 13.16 -9.06
N ASN A 50 10.18 13.03 -9.31
CA ASN A 50 10.97 13.96 -10.12
C ASN A 50 11.08 13.55 -11.58
N TRP A 51 10.59 12.38 -11.97
CA TRP A 51 10.64 11.89 -13.34
C TRP A 51 9.87 12.82 -14.29
N LYS A 52 10.46 13.14 -15.44
CA LYS A 52 9.95 14.13 -16.41
C LYS A 52 9.50 13.51 -17.74
N GLY A 53 9.23 12.21 -17.76
CA GLY A 53 8.77 11.51 -18.97
C GLY A 53 9.87 10.99 -19.88
N GLN A 54 11.14 11.17 -19.52
CA GLN A 54 12.29 10.66 -20.29
C GLN A 54 12.92 9.45 -19.56
N PRO A 55 13.49 8.48 -20.28
CA PRO A 55 14.27 7.40 -19.66
C PRO A 55 15.34 7.94 -18.71
N LEU A 56 15.42 7.36 -17.51
CA LEU A 56 16.41 7.65 -16.48
C LEU A 56 17.78 7.12 -16.92
N THR A 57 18.83 7.91 -16.68
CA THR A 57 20.21 7.43 -16.85
C THR A 57 20.57 6.42 -15.77
N LYS A 58 21.72 5.75 -15.94
CA LYS A 58 22.20 4.76 -14.97
C LYS A 58 22.38 5.34 -13.57
N GLU A 59 22.75 6.61 -13.48
CA GLU A 59 22.96 7.35 -12.23
C GLU A 59 21.64 7.76 -11.55
N GLU A 60 20.54 7.78 -12.32
CA GLU A 60 19.20 8.16 -11.87
C GLU A 60 18.29 6.94 -11.65
N GLU A 61 18.79 5.72 -11.88
CA GLU A 61 18.01 4.50 -11.72
C GLU A 61 17.47 4.35 -10.29
N PRO A 62 16.21 3.91 -10.13
CA PRO A 62 15.64 3.65 -8.81
C PRO A 62 16.34 2.43 -8.17
N PRO A 63 16.22 2.27 -6.84
CA PRO A 63 16.69 1.06 -6.16
C PRO A 63 16.11 -0.21 -6.79
N GLU A 64 16.92 -1.28 -6.88
CA GLU A 64 16.47 -2.59 -7.42
C GLU A 64 15.26 -3.14 -6.64
N TRP A 65 15.25 -2.91 -5.33
CA TRP A 65 14.28 -3.46 -4.40
C TRP A 65 13.23 -2.41 -4.03
N LEU A 66 11.96 -2.81 -4.08
CA LEU A 66 10.85 -1.90 -3.87
C LEU A 66 10.85 -1.34 -2.45
N TYR A 67 11.04 -2.19 -1.44
CA TYR A 67 10.92 -1.78 -0.04
C TYR A 67 12.25 -1.52 0.64
N ARG A 68 13.32 -2.26 0.30
CA ARG A 68 14.60 -2.16 1.02
C ARG A 68 15.10 -0.72 1.01
N ASP A 69 15.65 -0.31 2.16
CA ASP A 69 16.20 1.02 2.36
C ASP A 69 15.21 2.11 1.92
N MET A 70 13.94 1.94 2.32
CA MET A 70 12.91 2.95 2.12
C MET A 70 13.40 4.29 2.68
N ASP A 71 13.29 5.34 1.86
CA ASP A 71 13.71 6.68 2.26
C ASP A 71 12.68 7.36 3.16
N GLU A 72 13.13 8.32 3.97
CA GLU A 72 12.26 9.02 4.93
C GLU A 72 11.17 9.87 4.23
N THR A 73 11.35 10.29 2.98
CA THR A 73 10.28 10.98 2.25
C THR A 73 9.11 10.03 1.98
N ALA A 74 9.40 8.79 1.55
CA ALA A 74 8.38 7.75 1.40
C ALA A 74 7.72 7.42 2.75
N GLY A 75 8.51 7.30 3.83
CA GLY A 75 8.02 7.06 5.18
C GLY A 75 7.05 8.13 5.67
N GLN A 76 7.41 9.41 5.53
CA GLN A 76 6.56 10.54 5.95
C GLN A 76 5.26 10.61 5.15
N VAL A 77 5.31 10.39 3.82
CA VAL A 77 4.09 10.32 3.00
C VAL A 77 3.21 9.15 3.45
N LEU A 78 3.82 8.01 3.77
CA LEU A 78 3.10 6.84 4.25
C LEU A 78 2.45 7.06 5.62
N GLU A 79 3.12 7.78 6.53
CA GLU A 79 2.56 8.19 7.82
C GLU A 79 1.32 9.07 7.62
N VAL A 80 1.39 10.10 6.77
CA VAL A 80 0.24 10.97 6.46
C VAL A 80 -0.91 10.19 5.83
N LEU A 81 -0.63 9.24 4.93
CA LEU A 81 -1.67 8.38 4.36
C LEU A 81 -2.36 7.50 5.41
N ASP A 82 -1.59 6.94 6.35
CA ASP A 82 -2.16 6.15 7.45
C ASP A 82 -3.04 7.03 8.35
N GLU A 83 -2.60 8.24 8.68
CA GLU A 83 -3.39 9.22 9.44
C GLU A 83 -4.72 9.56 8.73
N GLU A 84 -4.68 9.87 7.44
CA GLU A 84 -5.88 10.13 6.64
C GLU A 84 -6.82 8.90 6.60
N LEU A 85 -6.25 7.69 6.46
CA LEU A 85 -7.02 6.45 6.48
C LEU A 85 -7.68 6.19 7.83
N GLN A 86 -6.96 6.36 8.94
CA GLN A 86 -7.52 6.18 10.28
C GLN A 86 -8.62 7.20 10.58
N ALA A 87 -8.43 8.46 10.18
CA ALA A 87 -9.43 9.50 10.34
C ALA A 87 -10.69 9.23 9.49
N LEU A 88 -10.49 8.79 8.23
CA LEU A 88 -11.60 8.42 7.36
C LEU A 88 -12.38 7.22 7.89
N LYS A 89 -11.68 6.20 8.38
CA LYS A 89 -12.26 5.03 9.04
C LYS A 89 -13.11 5.45 10.24
N GLU A 90 -12.61 6.35 11.09
CA GLU A 90 -13.35 6.86 12.25
C GLU A 90 -14.61 7.63 11.82
N ALA A 91 -14.52 8.48 10.80
CA ALA A 91 -15.68 9.17 10.25
C ALA A 91 -16.71 8.18 9.68
N PHE A 92 -16.26 7.13 9.00
CA PHE A 92 -17.11 6.07 8.50
C PHE A 92 -17.81 5.32 9.64
N PHE A 93 -17.09 4.99 10.71
CA PHE A 93 -17.66 4.37 11.90
C PHE A 93 -18.76 5.23 12.53
N GLN A 94 -18.51 6.54 12.70
CA GLN A 94 -19.49 7.48 13.24
C GLN A 94 -20.76 7.58 12.39
N ALA A 95 -20.62 7.49 11.07
CA ALA A 95 -21.75 7.55 10.14
C ALA A 95 -22.60 6.26 10.11
N THR A 96 -21.98 5.10 10.33
CA THR A 96 -22.58 3.80 9.99
C THR A 96 -22.77 2.85 11.17
N GLY A 97 -21.97 3.00 12.23
CA GLY A 97 -21.90 2.05 13.34
C GLY A 97 -21.25 0.71 12.98
N CYS A 98 -20.58 0.58 11.83
CA CYS A 98 -19.91 -0.66 11.40
C CYS A 98 -18.77 -1.05 12.35
N GLN A 99 -19.02 -2.08 13.18
CA GLN A 99 -18.11 -2.47 14.25
C GLN A 99 -16.75 -2.99 13.75
N GLY A 100 -16.66 -3.44 12.49
CA GLY A 100 -15.41 -3.85 11.87
C GLY A 100 -14.32 -2.77 11.84
N CYS A 101 -14.69 -1.48 11.89
CA CYS A 101 -13.73 -0.39 12.03
C CYS A 101 -12.84 -0.52 13.29
N SER A 102 -13.31 -1.18 14.34
CA SER A 102 -12.50 -1.40 15.56
C SER A 102 -11.31 -2.35 15.35
N HIS A 103 -11.36 -3.21 14.33
CA HIS A 103 -10.27 -4.13 13.99
C HIS A 103 -9.21 -3.50 13.09
N VAL A 104 -9.41 -2.27 12.65
CA VAL A 104 -8.45 -1.56 11.80
C VAL A 104 -7.57 -0.69 12.68
N ILE A 105 -6.32 -1.10 12.80
CA ILE A 105 -5.27 -0.44 13.56
C ILE A 105 -4.33 0.37 12.65
N PRO A 106 -3.58 1.34 13.20
CA PRO A 106 -2.54 2.07 12.46
C PRO A 106 -1.49 1.14 11.84
N LEU A 107 -0.92 1.56 10.71
CA LEU A 107 0.01 0.74 9.93
C LEU A 107 1.24 0.31 10.75
N ALA A 108 1.81 1.21 11.56
CA ALA A 108 2.97 0.88 12.39
C ALA A 108 2.65 -0.25 13.38
N ALA A 109 1.49 -0.17 14.06
CA ALA A 109 1.05 -1.22 14.98
C ALA A 109 0.87 -2.55 14.25
N ARG A 110 0.22 -2.52 13.08
CA ARG A 110 0.03 -3.70 12.22
C ARG A 110 1.35 -4.35 11.79
N LEU A 111 2.32 -3.55 11.37
CA LEU A 111 3.64 -4.05 10.97
C LEU A 111 4.34 -4.75 12.14
N LEU A 112 4.20 -4.24 13.36
CA LEU A 112 4.75 -4.86 14.55
C LEU A 112 4.03 -6.16 14.92
N GLU A 113 2.70 -6.19 14.86
CA GLU A 113 1.92 -7.40 15.13
C GLU A 113 2.25 -8.52 14.14
N GLN A 114 2.38 -8.20 12.85
CA GLN A 114 2.55 -9.22 11.82
C GLN A 114 4.03 -9.59 11.58
N TYR A 115 4.95 -8.65 11.74
CA TYR A 115 6.35 -8.79 11.33
C TYR A 115 7.36 -8.30 12.38
N GLY A 116 6.95 -8.14 13.64
CA GLY A 116 7.77 -7.53 14.68
C GLY A 116 9.19 -8.10 14.83
N ASP A 117 9.36 -9.42 14.68
CA ASP A 117 10.65 -10.12 14.75
C ASP A 117 11.46 -10.05 13.44
N GLN A 118 10.81 -9.64 12.35
CA GLN A 118 11.38 -9.52 11.02
C GLN A 118 11.80 -8.08 10.67
N ILE A 119 11.46 -7.11 11.52
CA ILE A 119 11.80 -5.68 11.37
C ILE A 119 13.03 -5.36 12.23
N ALA A 120 14.15 -5.00 11.59
CA ALA A 120 15.41 -4.75 12.29
C ALA A 120 15.46 -3.36 12.96
N ASP A 121 14.84 -2.34 12.35
CA ASP A 121 14.80 -0.97 12.86
C ASP A 121 13.35 -0.47 12.88
N LYS A 122 12.89 -0.08 14.07
CA LYS A 122 11.51 0.32 14.38
C LYS A 122 11.36 1.82 14.65
N SER A 123 12.39 2.62 14.32
CA SER A 123 12.46 4.04 14.71
C SER A 123 11.58 4.98 13.88
N THR A 124 11.34 4.67 12.60
CA THR A 124 10.44 5.43 11.70
C THR A 124 9.65 4.48 10.82
N MET A 125 8.56 4.96 10.20
CA MET A 125 7.79 4.16 9.24
C MET A 125 8.66 3.67 8.08
N ALA A 126 9.59 4.51 7.58
CA ALA A 126 10.54 4.14 6.54
C ALA A 126 11.44 2.98 6.98
N LYS A 127 12.00 3.04 8.20
CA LYS A 127 12.84 1.98 8.75
C LYS A 127 12.08 0.69 8.99
N MET A 128 10.84 0.78 9.48
CA MET A 128 9.99 -0.38 9.70
C MET A 128 9.74 -1.15 8.41
N VAL A 129 9.36 -0.46 7.33
CA VAL A 129 9.12 -1.10 6.02
C VAL A 129 10.44 -1.53 5.36
N GLY A 130 11.44 -0.65 5.40
CA GLY A 130 12.71 -0.85 4.68
C GLY A 130 13.63 -1.91 5.26
N THR A 131 13.47 -2.22 6.55
CA THR A 131 14.22 -3.28 7.23
C THR A 131 13.40 -4.55 7.49
N ASN A 132 12.15 -4.61 7.01
CA ASN A 132 11.32 -5.79 7.12
C ASN A 132 11.77 -6.91 6.17
N LYS A 133 12.29 -8.01 6.73
CA LYS A 133 12.75 -9.17 5.95
C LYS A 133 11.63 -9.80 5.10
N ALA A 134 10.38 -9.78 5.56
CA ALA A 134 9.23 -10.31 4.82
C ALA A 134 8.99 -9.58 3.50
N TYR A 135 9.40 -8.32 3.41
CA TYR A 135 9.24 -7.47 2.22
C TYR A 135 10.48 -7.46 1.32
N SER A 136 11.59 -8.05 1.75
CA SER A 136 12.90 -7.87 1.12
C SER A 136 12.99 -8.36 -0.33
N MET A 137 12.10 -9.23 -0.80
CA MET A 137 12.23 -9.88 -2.11
C MET A 137 11.49 -9.17 -3.26
N ALA A 138 10.69 -8.14 -2.98
CA ALA A 138 9.97 -7.45 -4.04
C ALA A 138 10.89 -6.51 -4.84
N ARG A 139 10.89 -6.67 -6.16
CA ARG A 139 11.64 -5.81 -7.08
C ARG A 139 10.84 -4.58 -7.46
N THR A 140 11.55 -3.47 -7.65
CA THR A 140 10.95 -2.22 -8.15
C THR A 140 10.48 -2.43 -9.59
N PRO A 141 9.18 -2.22 -9.89
CA PRO A 141 8.66 -2.41 -11.23
C PRO A 141 9.08 -1.25 -12.13
N VAL A 142 9.87 -1.56 -13.16
CA VAL A 142 10.36 -0.60 -14.15
C VAL A 142 10.38 -1.23 -15.53
N LEU A 143 10.31 -0.40 -16.57
CA LEU A 143 10.60 -0.76 -17.94
C LEU A 143 12.06 -0.47 -18.24
N ARG A 144 12.78 -1.46 -18.77
CA ARG A 144 14.18 -1.33 -19.17
C ARG A 144 14.28 -1.38 -20.70
N SER A 145 14.99 -0.43 -21.28
CA SER A 145 15.28 -0.38 -22.71
C SER A 145 16.73 0.04 -22.97
N ASN A 146 17.12 0.08 -24.25
CA ASN A 146 18.42 0.64 -24.66
C ASN A 146 18.54 2.15 -24.40
N GLN A 147 17.43 2.85 -24.16
CA GLN A 147 17.40 4.28 -23.87
C GLN A 147 17.49 4.61 -22.38
N GLY A 148 17.35 3.61 -21.49
CA GLY A 148 17.40 3.78 -20.04
C GLY A 148 16.27 3.05 -19.32
N VAL A 149 15.97 3.53 -18.11
CA VAL A 149 14.94 2.94 -17.23
C VAL A 149 13.76 3.90 -17.06
N MET A 150 12.52 3.38 -17.07
CA MET A 150 11.33 4.18 -16.83
C MET A 150 10.42 3.51 -15.80
N PRO A 151 9.58 4.27 -15.06
CA PRO A 151 8.56 3.67 -14.24
C PRO A 151 7.60 2.83 -15.11
N HIS A 152 7.11 1.71 -14.58
CA HIS A 152 6.18 0.82 -15.27
C HIS A 152 4.71 1.25 -15.03
N PRO A 153 4.03 1.90 -16.00
CA PRO A 153 2.73 2.54 -15.76
C PRO A 153 1.57 1.55 -15.58
N THR A 154 1.71 0.32 -16.07
CA THR A 154 0.66 -0.71 -16.04
C THR A 154 0.92 -1.84 -15.05
N HIS A 155 1.93 -1.71 -14.18
CA HIS A 155 2.21 -2.74 -13.18
C HIS A 155 1.18 -2.69 -12.06
N ARG A 156 0.78 -3.84 -11.50
CA ARG A 156 -0.26 -3.92 -10.45
C ARG A 156 -0.03 -3.02 -9.22
N VAL A 157 1.23 -2.85 -8.80
CA VAL A 157 1.67 -1.92 -7.73
C VAL A 157 1.24 -0.47 -8.02
N VAL A 158 1.10 -0.11 -9.30
CA VAL A 158 0.66 1.21 -9.77
C VAL A 158 -0.84 1.22 -10.06
N THR A 159 -1.38 0.17 -10.68
CA THR A 159 -2.78 0.19 -11.14
C THR A 159 -3.78 -0.18 -10.06
N ASP A 160 -3.49 -1.21 -9.26
CA ASP A 160 -4.48 -1.84 -8.40
C ASP A 160 -4.70 -1.00 -7.14
N ASP A 161 -3.62 -0.61 -6.47
CA ASP A 161 -3.67 0.19 -5.24
C ASP A 161 -4.24 1.61 -5.45
N ILE A 162 -4.23 2.10 -6.69
CA ILE A 162 -4.84 3.39 -7.02
C ILE A 162 -6.33 3.20 -7.30
N GLY A 163 -6.70 2.38 -8.29
CA GLY A 163 -8.10 2.22 -8.69
C GLY A 163 -8.96 1.50 -7.65
N TRP A 164 -8.45 0.40 -7.09
CA TRP A 164 -9.14 -0.45 -6.12
C TRP A 164 -8.78 -0.14 -4.67
N GLY A 165 -7.84 0.79 -4.44
CA GLY A 165 -7.43 1.25 -3.12
C GLY A 165 -7.80 2.72 -2.89
N LEU A 166 -6.87 3.64 -3.19
CA LEU A 166 -7.02 5.06 -2.86
C LEU A 166 -8.29 5.70 -3.44
N CYS A 167 -8.69 5.35 -4.67
CA CYS A 167 -9.94 5.86 -5.26
C CYS A 167 -11.19 5.39 -4.52
N VAL A 168 -11.18 4.17 -3.96
CA VAL A 168 -12.29 3.66 -3.13
C VAL A 168 -12.37 4.47 -1.83
N LEU A 169 -11.23 4.71 -1.16
CA LEU A 169 -11.20 5.54 0.06
C LEU A 169 -11.68 6.97 -0.19
N VAL A 170 -11.21 7.58 -1.28
CA VAL A 170 -11.65 8.92 -1.68
C VAL A 170 -13.15 8.96 -2.00
N SER A 171 -13.70 7.93 -2.65
CA SER A 171 -15.14 7.85 -2.90
C SER A 171 -15.96 7.73 -1.61
N ILE A 172 -15.45 7.02 -0.61
CA ILE A 172 -16.09 6.96 0.73
C ILE A 172 -16.05 8.34 1.38
N SER A 173 -14.90 9.02 1.36
CA SER A 173 -14.72 10.39 1.84
C SER A 173 -15.74 11.36 1.22
N GLU A 174 -15.92 11.32 -0.10
CA GLU A 174 -16.89 12.16 -0.83
C GLU A 174 -18.33 11.91 -0.38
N ARG A 175 -18.70 10.65 -0.11
CA ARG A 175 -20.04 10.30 0.39
C ARG A 175 -20.27 10.84 1.80
N LEU A 176 -19.27 10.74 2.68
CA LEU A 176 -19.35 11.30 4.04
C LEU A 176 -19.43 12.84 4.01
N GLU A 177 -18.68 13.48 3.12
CA GLU A 177 -18.75 14.93 2.90
C GLU A 177 -20.11 15.38 2.39
N ALA A 178 -20.74 14.61 1.49
CA ALA A 178 -22.11 14.86 1.05
C ALA A 178 -23.15 14.75 2.19
N MET A 179 -22.82 14.01 3.26
CA MET A 179 -23.62 13.91 4.48
C MET A 179 -23.30 15.03 5.50
N GLY A 180 -22.41 15.97 5.16
CA GLY A 180 -22.00 17.08 6.02
C GLY A 180 -20.87 16.74 7.00
N MET A 181 -20.22 15.59 6.87
CA MET A 181 -19.09 15.22 7.70
C MET A 181 -17.79 15.76 7.11
N ARG A 182 -16.88 16.22 7.97
CA ARG A 182 -15.57 16.67 7.53
C ARG A 182 -14.63 15.47 7.40
N THR A 183 -14.04 15.28 6.23
CA THR A 183 -12.95 14.32 6.01
C THR A 183 -11.69 15.03 5.49
N ASN A 184 -10.52 14.40 5.64
CA ASN A 184 -9.27 14.88 5.05
C ASN A 184 -8.62 13.74 4.28
N THR A 185 -8.53 13.90 2.96
CA THR A 185 -7.95 12.92 2.02
C THR A 185 -6.99 13.61 1.05
N THR A 186 -6.29 14.64 1.52
CA THR A 186 -5.44 15.51 0.71
C THR A 186 -4.26 14.74 0.11
N MET A 187 -3.56 13.94 0.92
CA MET A 187 -2.43 13.12 0.47
C MET A 187 -2.91 12.01 -0.46
N MET A 188 -4.03 11.34 -0.13
CA MET A 188 -4.64 10.35 -1.01
C MET A 188 -4.95 10.94 -2.40
N ARG A 189 -5.59 12.11 -2.45
CA ARG A 189 -5.92 12.80 -3.71
C ARG A 189 -4.67 13.21 -4.49
N MET A 190 -3.65 13.75 -3.82
CA MET A 190 -2.37 14.11 -4.45
C MET A 190 -1.71 12.89 -5.12
N LEU A 191 -1.67 11.76 -4.43
CA LEU A 191 -1.11 10.53 -4.98
C LEU A 191 -1.94 9.98 -6.13
N ILE A 192 -3.27 10.00 -6.06
CA ILE A 192 -4.14 9.62 -7.19
C ILE A 192 -3.82 10.49 -8.40
N GLU A 193 -3.75 11.81 -8.24
CA GLU A 193 -3.46 12.74 -9.34
C GLU A 193 -2.09 12.52 -9.97
N TRP A 194 -1.07 12.19 -9.17
CA TRP A 194 0.25 11.88 -9.69
C TRP A 194 0.27 10.53 -10.43
N HIS A 195 -0.30 9.48 -9.83
CA HIS A 195 -0.30 8.14 -10.42
C HIS A 195 -1.17 8.07 -11.67
N GLN A 196 -2.29 8.78 -11.73
CA GLN A 196 -3.14 8.78 -12.93
C GLN A 196 -2.41 9.41 -14.13
N LYS A 197 -1.59 10.45 -13.90
CA LYS A 197 -0.72 11.02 -14.95
C LYS A 197 0.32 10.02 -15.43
N LEU A 198 0.96 9.30 -14.50
CA LEU A 198 1.89 8.22 -14.85
C LEU A 198 1.20 7.12 -15.67
N MET A 199 -0.01 6.72 -15.29
CA MET A 199 -0.79 5.69 -15.97
C MET A 199 -1.35 6.13 -17.33
N GLY A 200 -1.41 7.44 -17.59
CA GLY A 200 -2.19 7.99 -18.71
C GLY A 200 -3.69 7.74 -18.56
N LYS A 201 -4.21 7.75 -17.33
CA LYS A 201 -5.61 7.51 -16.98
C LYS A 201 -6.19 8.71 -16.22
N GLU A 202 -7.51 8.80 -16.18
CA GLU A 202 -8.23 9.76 -15.32
C GLU A 202 -9.04 8.98 -14.29
N CYS A 203 -8.62 9.04 -13.02
CA CYS A 203 -9.30 8.36 -11.90
C CYS A 203 -10.25 9.33 -11.19
N THR A 204 -9.78 10.55 -10.94
CA THR A 204 -10.56 11.67 -10.41
C THR A 204 -10.51 12.85 -11.37
N SER A 205 -11.65 13.50 -11.61
CA SER A 205 -11.67 14.75 -12.38
C SER A 205 -11.35 15.93 -11.47
N THR A 206 -10.16 16.51 -11.60
CA THR A 206 -9.85 17.81 -10.98
C THR A 206 -10.45 18.91 -11.87
N THR A 207 -11.72 19.24 -11.69
CA THR A 207 -12.22 20.51 -12.23
C THR A 207 -11.61 21.62 -11.38
N ALA A 208 -10.65 22.36 -11.93
CA ALA A 208 -10.08 23.54 -11.30
C ALA A 208 -11.22 24.51 -10.91
N GLY A 209 -11.62 24.47 -9.64
CA GLY A 209 -12.71 25.27 -9.09
C GLY A 209 -13.80 24.54 -8.28
N SER A 210 -13.84 23.20 -8.26
CA SER A 210 -14.77 22.46 -7.39
C SER A 210 -14.07 21.38 -6.59
N VAL A 211 -14.20 21.43 -5.26
CA VAL A 211 -13.66 20.46 -4.27
C VAL A 211 -14.39 19.10 -4.34
N VAL A 212 -15.05 18.80 -5.46
CA VAL A 212 -15.79 17.55 -5.68
C VAL A 212 -15.29 16.95 -6.98
N GLY A 213 -14.26 16.11 -6.87
CA GLY A 213 -14.03 15.08 -7.87
C GLY A 213 -15.11 14.03 -7.72
N THR A 214 -15.52 13.37 -8.80
CA THR A 214 -16.26 12.11 -8.71
C THR A 214 -15.39 11.02 -9.32
N ALA A 215 -15.31 9.87 -8.66
CA ALA A 215 -14.68 8.68 -9.24
C ALA A 215 -15.40 8.34 -10.57
N ARG A 216 -14.66 8.32 -11.69
CA ARG A 216 -15.21 8.05 -13.03
C ARG A 216 -15.28 6.55 -13.32
N SER A 217 -16.06 6.19 -14.35
CA SER A 217 -16.46 4.84 -14.80
C SER A 217 -15.34 3.84 -15.13
N TRP A 218 -14.06 4.18 -14.89
CA TRP A 218 -12.93 3.27 -15.04
C TRP A 218 -12.49 2.64 -13.70
N CYS A 219 -13.02 3.16 -12.58
CA CYS A 219 -12.76 2.62 -11.24
C CYS A 219 -13.85 1.63 -10.77
N PHE A 220 -14.83 1.31 -11.62
CA PHE A 220 -15.88 0.31 -11.38
C PHE A 220 -16.25 -0.40 -12.68
#